data_AF-A0A540KV50-F1
#
_entry.id   AF-A0A540KV50-F1
#
_cell.length_a   1.000
_cell.length_b   1.000
_cell.length_c   1.000
_cell.angle_alpha   90.00
_cell.angle_beta   90.00
_cell.angle_gamma   90.00
#
_symmetry.space_group_name_H-M   'P 1'
#
loop_
_entity.id
_entity.type
_entity.pdbx_description
1 polymer ?
#
loop_
_entity_poly.entity_id
_entity_poly.type
_entity_poly.pdbx_seq_one_letter_code
_entity_poly.pdbx_strand_id
1 'polypeptide(L)'
;MSDGKVKAANLVGSEPHDVVSLPSASGTYFLVRNNGDQIKVESLKGKKHGLYFSASWCSTSERFTPALVEAYNELSPKGDFEIVFISADEDDESFKGYFAEMPWLAIPFSDSEARNHVNELFKVREIPHLVILGEDGKVLSDSGVRIIQKYGADAYPFTLGKLKELKNQEEAARRDQSLKTILVTRSRDFVISNDGEKVPVSELEGKIVGLYFSLFSSGACVEFTPKLVEAHEKLKANGENFEIVLVPLDDDEESFKQYFEKMPWFSLPIGDKSVKKLARYFEPSTLPTVVIIGADGKTLSENVADAIDEHESLAYPFTPEKFAELVEIEKAKGRAQTLESILISGDRNFVIGKDGTQIPVTDLVGKNILLYFSAHRSRACRAFLPKLVEAYHEIKAKDDAFEVIFISSDKGQNAFDKVFATMPWLALPFGDSRKASLKSKFKVPVIPKLIAIGPTGQTVTKEATNLIRDHGANAYPFTEERMKEIKAEFEMARGWPEKLKSALHEKHELVLRKRTAFVCDGCGKPGVVWSFYCKECDFNLHPKCALEGDKKTENGAKQAEEEECRRKFIPPPSWLKLYRQNN
;
A
#
# COMPACT_ATOMS: atom_id res chain seq x y z
N MET A 1 7.20 -10.20 -12.49
CA MET A 1 7.98 -10.82 -13.57
C MET A 1 9.13 -9.89 -13.95
N SER A 2 10.33 -10.24 -13.50
CA SER A 2 11.62 -9.97 -14.16
C SER A 2 12.67 -10.77 -13.39
N ASP A 3 13.12 -11.85 -14.01
CA ASP A 3 14.07 -12.83 -13.49
C ASP A 3 15.41 -12.18 -13.11
N GLY A 4 15.66 -12.05 -11.81
CA GLY A 4 16.96 -11.74 -11.23
C GLY A 4 17.62 -12.99 -10.65
N LYS A 5 17.78 -14.06 -11.44
CA LYS A 5 18.62 -15.21 -11.07
C LYS A 5 20.10 -14.82 -11.19
N VAL A 6 20.62 -14.10 -10.19
CA VAL A 6 22.07 -14.14 -9.91
C VAL A 6 22.32 -15.48 -9.23
N LYS A 7 23.02 -16.38 -9.91
CA LYS A 7 23.46 -17.66 -9.34
C LYS A 7 24.32 -17.37 -8.10
N ALA A 8 23.75 -17.54 -6.91
CA ALA A 8 24.54 -17.74 -5.71
C ALA A 8 25.38 -19.01 -5.93
N ALA A 9 26.70 -18.89 -5.90
CA ALA A 9 27.55 -20.06 -5.78
C ALA A 9 27.24 -20.68 -4.41
N ASN A 10 26.57 -21.83 -4.38
CA ASN A 10 26.27 -22.53 -3.13
C ASN A 10 27.61 -22.92 -2.48
N LEU A 11 28.05 -22.15 -1.46
CA LEU A 11 29.19 -22.49 -0.61
C LEU A 11 28.91 -23.71 0.28
N VAL A 12 27.64 -24.13 0.36
CA VAL A 12 27.20 -25.33 1.08
C VAL A 12 27.85 -26.56 0.46
N GLY A 13 28.73 -27.22 1.22
CA GLY A 13 29.51 -28.37 0.75
C GLY A 13 30.83 -28.02 0.05
N SER A 14 31.34 -26.80 0.20
CA SER A 14 32.72 -26.45 -0.19
C SER A 14 33.75 -27.31 0.55
N GLU A 15 35.01 -27.28 0.08
CA GLU A 15 36.11 -27.86 0.83
C GLU A 15 36.14 -27.31 2.28
N PRO A 16 36.59 -28.13 3.25
CA PRO A 16 36.68 -27.72 4.64
C PRO A 16 37.52 -26.45 4.78
N HIS A 17 36.99 -25.43 5.44
CA HIS A 17 37.76 -24.25 5.81
C HIS A 17 38.42 -24.51 7.15
N ASP A 18 39.75 -24.52 7.20
CA ASP A 18 40.44 -24.59 8.48
C ASP A 18 40.27 -23.26 9.20
N VAL A 19 39.34 -23.21 10.15
CA VAL A 19 39.04 -22.04 10.98
C VAL A 19 40.27 -21.55 11.75
N VAL A 20 41.23 -22.44 11.99
CA VAL A 20 42.51 -22.08 12.63
C VAL A 20 43.44 -21.34 11.68
N SER A 21 43.31 -21.59 10.38
CA SER A 21 44.07 -20.93 9.34
C SER A 21 43.37 -19.67 8.80
N LEU A 22 42.08 -19.46 9.05
CA LEU A 22 41.34 -18.27 8.58
C LEU A 22 41.96 -16.93 9.02
N PRO A 23 42.45 -16.76 10.27
CA PRO A 23 43.13 -15.54 10.70
C PRO A 23 44.61 -15.50 10.32
N SER A 24 45.16 -16.57 9.74
CA SER A 24 46.61 -16.79 9.65
C SER A 24 47.31 -16.13 8.46
N ALA A 25 46.59 -15.46 7.56
CA ALA A 25 47.21 -14.76 6.42
C ALA A 25 48.23 -13.70 6.87
N SER A 26 48.00 -13.06 8.03
CA SER A 26 48.85 -12.04 8.66
C SER A 26 49.81 -12.57 9.73
N GLY A 27 49.72 -13.86 10.11
CA GLY A 27 50.49 -14.45 11.21
C GLY A 27 49.94 -14.23 12.62
N THR A 28 48.70 -13.75 12.76
CA THR A 28 48.04 -13.55 14.07
C THR A 28 47.37 -14.84 14.57
N TYR A 29 47.83 -15.34 15.73
CA TYR A 29 47.32 -16.59 16.34
C TYR A 29 46.29 -16.36 17.46
N PHE A 30 45.74 -15.15 17.59
CA PHE A 30 44.80 -14.81 18.66
C PHE A 30 43.57 -14.03 18.18
N LEU A 31 42.45 -14.27 18.84
CA LEU A 31 41.22 -13.49 18.80
C LEU A 31 41.09 -12.67 20.09
N VAL A 32 40.20 -11.70 20.11
CA VAL A 32 39.95 -10.86 21.30
C VAL A 32 38.54 -11.04 21.82
N ARG A 33 38.38 -11.01 23.15
CA ARG A 33 37.09 -10.81 23.81
C ARG A 33 36.77 -9.33 23.95
N ASN A 34 35.51 -9.01 24.23
CA ASN A 34 35.03 -7.65 24.46
C ASN A 34 35.69 -6.95 25.67
N ASN A 35 36.28 -7.72 26.60
CA ASN A 35 37.09 -7.21 27.70
C ASN A 35 38.58 -7.02 27.36
N GLY A 36 38.99 -7.32 26.12
CA GLY A 36 40.37 -7.23 25.65
C GLY A 36 41.22 -8.49 25.82
N ASP A 37 40.69 -9.56 26.44
CA ASP A 37 41.43 -10.81 26.63
C ASP A 37 41.77 -11.47 25.29
N GLN A 38 43.03 -11.88 25.14
CA GLN A 38 43.51 -12.60 23.96
C GLN A 38 43.26 -14.11 24.11
N ILE A 39 42.58 -14.68 23.12
CA ILE A 39 42.23 -16.09 23.06
C ILE A 39 42.91 -16.73 21.87
N LYS A 40 43.65 -17.81 22.11
CA LYS A 40 44.30 -18.59 21.06
C LYS A 40 43.27 -19.18 20.08
N VAL A 41 43.53 -19.05 18.79
CA VAL A 41 42.61 -19.53 17.73
C VAL A 41 42.42 -21.05 17.83
N GLU A 42 43.39 -21.80 18.35
CA GLU A 42 43.27 -23.25 18.57
C GLU A 42 42.13 -23.63 19.53
N SER A 43 41.67 -22.71 20.38
CA SER A 43 40.51 -22.92 21.26
C SER A 43 39.18 -23.08 20.49
N LEU A 44 39.18 -22.76 19.19
CA LEU A 44 38.05 -22.95 18.30
C LEU A 44 37.96 -24.38 17.75
N LYS A 45 39.02 -25.19 17.85
CA LYS A 45 39.02 -26.56 17.29
C LYS A 45 37.91 -27.41 17.90
N GLY A 46 37.19 -28.13 17.04
CA GLY A 46 36.11 -29.04 17.45
C GLY A 46 34.81 -28.36 17.87
N LYS A 47 34.68 -27.05 17.69
CA LYS A 47 33.43 -26.30 17.87
C LYS A 47 32.78 -26.02 16.53
N LYS A 48 31.49 -25.73 16.52
CA LYS A 48 30.81 -25.07 15.40
C LYS A 48 31.05 -23.57 15.51
N HIS A 49 31.11 -22.88 14.37
CA HIS A 49 31.44 -21.45 14.35
C HIS A 49 30.39 -20.62 13.63
N GLY A 50 30.08 -19.45 14.17
CA GLY A 50 29.41 -18.38 13.45
C GLY A 50 30.41 -17.30 13.06
N LEU A 51 30.67 -17.10 11.77
CA LEU A 51 31.44 -15.95 11.28
C LEU A 51 30.48 -14.79 11.04
N TYR A 52 30.48 -13.81 11.94
CA TYR A 52 29.54 -12.70 11.95
C TYR A 52 30.19 -11.44 11.38
N PHE A 53 29.76 -11.04 10.18
CA PHE A 53 30.22 -9.83 9.50
C PHE A 53 29.22 -8.71 9.77
N SER A 54 29.69 -7.63 10.40
CA SER A 54 28.82 -6.54 10.85
C SER A 54 29.58 -5.25 11.09
N ALA A 55 28.87 -4.14 11.24
CA ALA A 55 29.42 -2.84 11.60
C ALA A 55 28.39 -2.00 12.37
N SER A 56 28.90 -1.06 13.17
CA SER A 56 28.12 -0.13 14.00
C SER A 56 27.25 0.81 13.17
N TRP A 57 27.76 1.27 12.01
CA TRP A 57 27.04 2.20 11.13
C TRP A 57 25.86 1.56 10.38
N CYS A 58 25.68 0.23 10.48
CA CYS A 58 24.63 -0.49 9.78
C CYS A 58 23.40 -0.70 10.67
N SER A 59 22.33 0.05 10.43
CA SER A 59 21.08 -0.06 11.22
C SER A 59 20.44 -1.45 11.15
N THR A 60 20.59 -2.18 10.04
CA THR A 60 20.09 -3.56 9.93
C THR A 60 20.90 -4.51 10.81
N SER A 61 22.20 -4.26 10.95
CA SER A 61 23.08 -4.99 11.85
C SER A 61 22.72 -4.75 13.30
N GLU A 62 22.57 -3.49 13.71
CA GLU A 62 22.16 -3.11 15.08
C GLU A 62 20.85 -3.79 15.48
N ARG A 63 19.89 -3.89 14.56
CA ARG A 63 18.62 -4.59 14.80
C ARG A 63 18.76 -6.11 14.90
N PHE A 64 19.76 -6.70 14.25
CA PHE A 64 19.96 -8.15 14.25
C PHE A 64 20.78 -8.64 15.45
N THR A 65 21.79 -7.89 15.89
CA THR A 65 22.72 -8.29 16.95
C THR A 65 22.03 -8.79 18.23
N PRO A 66 20.98 -8.14 18.76
CA PRO A 66 20.30 -8.62 19.96
C PRO A 66 19.73 -10.04 19.82
N ALA A 67 19.19 -10.38 18.64
CA ALA A 67 18.67 -11.72 18.37
C ALA A 67 19.79 -12.77 18.30
N LEU A 68 20.98 -12.38 17.81
CA LEU A 68 22.16 -13.26 17.80
C LEU A 68 22.74 -13.45 19.21
N VAL A 69 22.78 -12.39 20.02
CA VAL A 69 23.19 -12.45 21.44
C VAL A 69 22.27 -13.39 22.22
N GLU A 70 20.96 -13.27 22.04
CA GLU A 70 19.97 -14.16 22.66
C GLU A 70 20.23 -15.63 22.29
N ALA A 71 20.35 -15.93 20.99
CA ALA A 71 20.63 -17.29 20.54
C ALA A 71 21.99 -17.81 21.03
N TYR A 72 23.02 -16.97 21.05
CA TYR A 72 24.34 -17.35 21.55
C TYR A 72 24.30 -17.68 23.04
N ASN A 73 23.64 -16.88 23.87
CA ASN A 73 23.55 -17.10 25.31
C ASN A 73 22.80 -18.40 25.66
N GLU A 74 21.86 -18.84 24.82
CA GLU A 74 21.20 -20.14 24.98
C GLU A 74 22.08 -21.33 24.55
N LEU A 75 23.05 -21.11 23.66
CA LEU A 75 23.91 -22.16 23.09
C LEU A 75 25.28 -22.27 23.75
N SER A 76 25.87 -21.15 24.18
CA SER A 76 27.22 -21.08 24.74
C SER A 76 27.44 -21.98 25.96
N PRO A 77 26.46 -22.25 26.86
CA PRO A 77 26.67 -23.18 27.98
C PRO A 77 26.97 -24.63 27.56
N LYS A 78 26.64 -25.02 26.31
CA LYS A 78 26.99 -26.35 25.77
C LYS A 78 28.47 -26.48 25.42
N GLY A 79 29.16 -25.36 25.21
CA GLY A 79 30.61 -25.29 24.94
C GLY A 79 31.04 -25.67 23.52
N ASP A 80 30.12 -26.03 22.63
CA ASP A 80 30.38 -26.55 21.28
C ASP A 80 30.01 -25.58 20.15
N PHE A 81 29.66 -24.34 20.48
CA PHE A 81 29.38 -23.25 19.54
C PHE A 81 30.11 -21.97 19.95
N GLU A 82 30.77 -21.31 19.00
CA GLU A 82 31.45 -20.03 19.22
C GLU A 82 31.18 -19.08 18.04
N ILE A 83 31.14 -17.77 18.30
CA ILE A 83 31.01 -16.75 17.25
C ILE A 83 32.34 -15.98 17.14
N VAL A 84 32.74 -15.68 15.91
CA VAL A 84 33.85 -14.80 15.60
C VAL A 84 33.29 -13.59 14.84
N PHE A 85 33.42 -12.42 15.43
CA PHE A 85 33.03 -11.14 14.85
C PHE A 85 34.13 -10.62 13.91
N ILE A 86 33.72 -10.28 12.69
CA ILE A 86 34.53 -9.66 11.65
C ILE A 86 33.93 -8.27 11.42
N SER A 87 34.53 -7.26 12.04
CA SER A 87 34.07 -5.89 11.93
C SER A 87 34.33 -5.32 10.53
N ALA A 88 33.37 -4.57 10.01
CA ALA A 88 33.50 -3.69 8.85
C ALA A 88 33.47 -2.20 9.25
N ASP A 89 33.73 -1.90 10.53
CA ASP A 89 33.93 -0.53 11.00
C ASP A 89 35.22 0.06 10.42
N GLU A 90 35.22 1.37 10.25
CA GLU A 90 36.35 2.11 9.66
C GLU A 90 37.38 2.54 10.71
N ASP A 91 37.02 2.53 11.99
CA ASP A 91 37.86 2.97 13.10
C ASP A 91 37.68 2.08 14.36
N ASP A 92 38.70 2.14 15.23
CA ASP A 92 38.81 1.32 16.44
C ASP A 92 37.82 1.74 17.55
N GLU A 93 37.37 2.99 17.57
CA GLU A 93 36.41 3.49 18.55
C GLU A 93 35.02 2.93 18.27
N SER A 94 34.57 3.01 17.01
CA SER A 94 33.34 2.40 16.50
C SER A 94 33.33 0.90 16.73
N PHE A 95 34.44 0.21 16.42
CA PHE A 95 34.61 -1.22 16.69
C PHE A 95 34.41 -1.54 18.17
N LYS A 96 35.13 -0.85 19.07
CA LYS A 96 35.07 -1.09 20.51
C LYS A 96 33.69 -0.82 21.08
N GLY A 97 33.07 0.29 20.68
CA GLY A 97 31.74 0.67 21.15
C GLY A 97 30.69 -0.39 20.80
N TYR A 98 30.71 -0.88 19.57
CA TYR A 98 29.76 -1.89 19.11
C TYR A 98 30.06 -3.30 19.64
N PHE A 99 31.34 -3.67 19.74
CA PHE A 99 31.76 -4.99 20.24
C PHE A 99 31.59 -5.15 21.75
N ALA A 100 31.49 -4.05 22.53
CA ALA A 100 31.34 -4.08 23.98
C ALA A 100 30.17 -4.97 24.46
N GLU A 101 29.04 -4.92 23.76
CA GLU A 101 27.81 -5.65 24.11
C GLU A 101 27.78 -7.08 23.55
N MET A 102 28.82 -7.53 22.85
CA MET A 102 28.88 -8.85 22.21
C MET A 102 29.61 -9.87 23.09
N PRO A 103 28.99 -11.01 23.45
CA PRO A 103 29.58 -11.99 24.38
C PRO A 103 30.61 -12.94 23.75
N TRP A 104 30.95 -12.76 22.47
CA TRP A 104 31.76 -13.67 21.67
C TRP A 104 33.13 -13.09 21.31
N LEU A 105 33.89 -13.79 20.45
CA LEU A 105 35.25 -13.40 20.05
C LEU A 105 35.23 -12.50 18.81
N ALA A 106 36.29 -11.73 18.57
CA ALA A 106 36.49 -10.95 17.36
C ALA A 106 37.90 -11.12 16.79
N ILE A 107 38.04 -10.94 15.47
CA ILE A 107 39.35 -10.66 14.87
C ILE A 107 39.78 -9.27 15.37
N PRO A 108 41.00 -9.09 15.90
CA PRO A 108 41.47 -7.79 16.36
C PRO A 108 41.30 -6.72 15.29
N PHE A 109 40.81 -5.53 15.65
CA PHE A 109 40.58 -4.45 14.68
C PHE A 109 41.84 -4.07 13.90
N SER A 110 42.99 -4.11 14.58
CA SER A 110 44.33 -3.86 14.03
C SER A 110 44.74 -4.84 12.92
N ASP A 111 44.10 -6.01 12.83
CA ASP A 111 44.38 -7.04 11.84
C ASP A 111 43.42 -6.91 10.64
N SER A 112 43.59 -5.82 9.88
CA SER A 112 42.77 -5.55 8.70
C SER A 112 42.99 -6.58 7.59
N GLU A 113 44.18 -7.17 7.48
CA GLU A 113 44.49 -8.20 6.49
C GLU A 113 43.69 -9.47 6.74
N ALA A 114 43.64 -9.98 7.98
CA ALA A 114 42.81 -11.14 8.32
C ALA A 114 41.32 -10.85 8.09
N ARG A 115 40.83 -9.66 8.49
CA ARG A 115 39.43 -9.27 8.25
C ARG A 115 39.09 -9.26 6.76
N ASN A 116 39.92 -8.64 5.93
CA ASN A 116 39.73 -8.56 4.49
C ASN A 116 39.80 -9.95 3.83
N HIS A 117 40.77 -10.77 4.23
CA HIS A 117 40.92 -12.13 3.72
C HIS A 117 39.68 -12.98 3.98
N VAL A 118 39.17 -12.97 5.22
CA VAL A 118 37.95 -13.72 5.60
C VAL A 118 36.73 -13.17 4.84
N ASN A 119 36.62 -11.85 4.69
CA ASN A 119 35.54 -11.24 3.91
C ASN A 119 35.54 -11.69 2.44
N GLU A 120 36.72 -11.71 1.80
CA GLU A 120 36.89 -12.16 0.41
C GLU A 120 36.63 -13.67 0.26
N LEU A 121 37.13 -14.49 1.18
CA LEU A 121 36.99 -15.94 1.15
C LEU A 121 35.51 -16.36 1.16
N PHE A 122 34.71 -15.74 2.03
CA PHE A 122 33.27 -15.98 2.11
C PHE A 122 32.44 -15.12 1.15
N LYS A 123 33.10 -14.28 0.34
CA LYS A 123 32.47 -13.44 -0.70
C LYS A 123 31.33 -12.58 -0.14
N VAL A 124 31.52 -12.04 1.06
CA VAL A 124 30.51 -11.23 1.74
C VAL A 124 30.33 -9.92 0.97
N ARG A 125 29.08 -9.60 0.63
CA ARG A 125 28.72 -8.41 -0.17
C ARG A 125 27.89 -7.40 0.61
N GLU A 126 27.18 -7.88 1.63
CA GLU A 126 26.23 -7.11 2.42
C GLU A 126 26.39 -7.50 3.88
N ILE A 127 26.08 -6.57 4.78
CA ILE A 127 26.03 -6.81 6.22
C ILE A 127 24.62 -6.45 6.76
N PRO A 128 24.14 -7.10 7.83
CA PRO A 128 24.79 -8.19 8.55
C PRO A 128 24.84 -9.49 7.73
N HIS A 129 25.96 -10.21 7.82
CA HIS A 129 26.12 -11.55 7.24
C HIS A 129 26.60 -12.53 8.30
N LEU A 130 26.09 -13.76 8.28
CA LEU A 130 26.46 -14.79 9.26
C LEU A 130 26.64 -16.11 8.53
N VAL A 131 27.87 -16.59 8.48
CA VAL A 131 28.22 -17.91 7.94
C VAL A 131 28.31 -18.88 9.11
N ILE A 132 27.61 -20.02 9.01
CA ILE A 132 27.64 -21.07 10.02
C ILE A 132 28.52 -22.22 9.50
N LEU A 133 29.58 -22.53 10.25
CA LEU A 133 30.52 -23.60 9.99
C LEU A 133 30.30 -24.77 10.96
N GLY A 134 30.47 -25.98 10.45
CA GLY A 134 30.51 -27.20 11.24
C GLY A 134 31.84 -27.37 11.97
N GLU A 135 31.91 -28.37 12.85
CA GLU A 135 33.14 -28.74 13.58
C GLU A 135 34.29 -29.15 12.66
N ASP A 136 33.95 -29.63 11.46
CA ASP A 136 34.88 -30.00 10.41
C ASP A 136 35.26 -28.82 9.50
N GLY A 137 34.83 -27.60 9.81
CA GLY A 137 35.13 -26.41 9.02
C GLY A 137 34.29 -26.27 7.74
N LYS A 138 33.35 -27.18 7.47
CA LYS A 138 32.47 -27.06 6.30
C LYS A 138 31.38 -26.03 6.55
N VAL A 139 30.99 -25.31 5.50
CA VAL A 139 29.85 -24.39 5.54
C VAL A 139 28.55 -25.19 5.68
N LEU A 140 27.92 -25.11 6.86
CA LEU A 140 26.57 -25.63 7.11
C LEU A 140 25.50 -24.72 6.50
N SER A 141 25.71 -23.40 6.58
CA SER A 141 24.81 -22.41 5.99
C SER A 141 25.50 -21.07 5.77
N ASP A 142 25.23 -20.46 4.63
CA ASP A 142 25.60 -19.07 4.31
C ASP A 142 24.45 -18.07 4.57
N SER A 143 23.36 -18.55 5.17
CA SER A 143 22.17 -17.75 5.51
C SER A 143 21.91 -17.72 7.01
N GLY A 144 22.97 -17.64 7.81
CA GLY A 144 22.89 -17.70 9.26
C GLY A 144 21.99 -16.60 9.86
N VAL A 145 22.02 -15.38 9.31
CA VAL A 145 21.16 -14.27 9.76
C VAL A 145 19.69 -14.68 9.68
N ARG A 146 19.26 -15.25 8.54
CA ARG A 146 17.88 -15.71 8.33
C ARG A 146 17.53 -16.87 9.25
N ILE A 147 18.46 -17.78 9.50
CA ILE A 147 18.25 -18.93 10.40
C ILE A 147 18.07 -18.47 11.84
N ILE A 148 18.97 -17.61 12.34
CA ILE A 148 18.92 -17.10 13.71
C ILE A 148 17.71 -16.20 13.90
N GLN A 149 17.41 -15.33 12.94
CA GLN A 149 16.16 -14.60 12.96
C GLN A 149 15.02 -15.61 13.08
N LYS A 150 14.85 -16.52 12.13
CA LYS A 150 13.67 -17.40 12.05
C LYS A 150 13.50 -18.35 13.24
N TYR A 151 14.55 -19.04 13.64
CA TYR A 151 14.51 -20.18 14.57
C TYR A 151 15.33 -19.96 15.86
N GLY A 152 16.15 -18.91 15.95
CA GLY A 152 17.01 -18.69 17.11
C GLY A 152 17.90 -19.90 17.42
N ALA A 153 18.00 -20.25 18.71
CA ALA A 153 18.76 -21.39 19.19
C ALA A 153 18.16 -22.76 18.80
N ASP A 154 16.87 -22.83 18.46
CA ASP A 154 16.20 -24.10 18.07
C ASP A 154 16.76 -24.66 16.75
N ALA A 155 17.37 -23.81 15.92
CA ALA A 155 18.05 -24.24 14.71
C ALA A 155 19.30 -25.07 14.97
N TYR A 156 19.88 -25.03 16.17
CA TYR A 156 21.05 -25.83 16.54
C TYR A 156 20.74 -27.34 16.36
N PRO A 157 21.63 -28.15 15.73
CA PRO A 157 23.03 -27.88 15.36
C PRO A 157 23.25 -27.23 13.98
N PHE A 158 22.26 -26.52 13.45
CA PHE A 158 22.27 -25.81 12.15
C PHE A 158 22.46 -26.71 10.92
N THR A 159 22.26 -28.02 11.09
CA THR A 159 22.35 -28.98 9.98
C THR A 159 21.14 -28.84 9.06
N LEU A 160 21.32 -29.18 7.78
CA LEU A 160 20.21 -29.23 6.82
C LEU A 160 19.08 -30.15 7.30
N GLY A 161 19.41 -31.25 7.97
CA GLY A 161 18.44 -32.16 8.58
C GLY A 161 17.59 -31.47 9.65
N LYS A 162 18.21 -30.73 10.57
CA LYS A 162 17.50 -29.99 11.61
C LYS A 162 16.63 -28.87 11.06
N LEU A 163 17.13 -28.11 10.08
CA LEU A 163 16.36 -27.05 9.43
C LEU A 163 15.16 -27.59 8.66
N LYS A 164 15.31 -28.77 8.02
CA LYS A 164 14.20 -29.47 7.35
C LYS A 164 13.17 -29.98 8.35
N GLU A 165 13.62 -30.51 9.50
CA GLU A 165 12.74 -30.92 10.59
C GLU A 165 11.89 -29.74 11.10
N LEU A 166 12.52 -28.59 11.41
CA LEU A 166 11.82 -27.39 11.86
C LEU A 166 10.84 -26.88 10.81
N LYS A 167 11.24 -26.86 9.53
CA LYS A 167 10.36 -26.47 8.43
C LYS A 167 9.14 -27.41 8.33
N ASN A 168 9.35 -28.72 8.42
CA ASN A 168 8.27 -29.70 8.40
C ASN A 168 7.33 -29.55 9.61
N GLN A 169 7.87 -29.19 10.78
CA GLN A 169 7.08 -28.90 11.98
C GLN A 169 6.22 -27.65 11.80
N GLU A 170 6.76 -26.59 11.20
CA GLU A 170 5.97 -25.40 10.84
C GLU A 170 4.88 -25.70 9.82
N GLU A 171 5.18 -26.47 8.77
CA GLU A 171 4.21 -26.88 7.74
C GLU A 171 3.11 -27.77 8.35
N ALA A 172 3.47 -28.67 9.26
CA ALA A 172 2.50 -29.47 10.01
C ALA A 172 1.64 -28.61 10.93
N ALA A 173 2.23 -27.66 11.66
CA ALA A 173 1.49 -26.72 12.50
C ALA A 173 0.54 -25.82 11.69
N ARG A 174 0.91 -25.45 10.45
CA ARG A 174 0.03 -24.73 9.52
C ARG A 174 -1.15 -25.56 9.06
N ARG A 175 -0.91 -26.84 8.74
CA ARG A 175 -1.97 -27.76 8.28
C ARG A 175 -2.93 -28.14 9.40
N ASP A 176 -2.39 -28.43 10.58
CA ASP A 176 -3.11 -28.90 11.76
C ASP A 176 -3.37 -27.74 12.74
N GLN A 177 -3.55 -26.54 12.18
CA GLN A 177 -3.67 -25.29 12.92
C GLN A 177 -4.83 -25.34 13.92
N SER A 178 -4.52 -24.92 15.14
CA SER A 178 -5.45 -24.70 16.23
C SER A 178 -5.06 -23.47 17.02
N LEU A 179 -5.98 -22.93 17.82
CA LEU A 179 -5.66 -21.80 18.70
C LEU A 179 -4.49 -22.11 19.65
N LYS A 180 -4.40 -23.33 20.17
CA LYS A 180 -3.26 -23.79 20.97
C LYS A 180 -1.95 -23.75 20.20
N THR A 181 -1.89 -24.27 18.97
CA THR A 181 -0.65 -24.24 18.18
C THR A 181 -0.16 -22.83 17.83
N ILE A 182 -1.08 -21.86 17.83
CA ILE A 182 -0.81 -20.44 17.58
C ILE A 182 -0.34 -19.76 18.89
N LEU A 183 -1.14 -19.85 19.95
CA LEU A 183 -0.99 -19.03 21.15
C LEU A 183 -0.30 -19.73 22.31
N VAL A 184 -0.08 -21.04 22.30
CA VAL A 184 0.62 -21.77 23.38
C VAL A 184 2.07 -22.02 23.00
N THR A 185 2.97 -21.75 23.93
CA THR A 185 4.39 -22.11 23.85
C THR A 185 4.75 -23.05 24.99
N ARG A 186 5.97 -23.59 24.99
CA ARG A 186 6.46 -24.43 26.10
C ARG A 186 6.51 -23.67 27.43
N SER A 187 6.67 -22.35 27.40
CA SER A 187 6.82 -21.50 28.57
C SER A 187 5.57 -20.70 28.94
N ARG A 188 4.53 -20.69 28.09
CA ARG A 188 3.30 -19.91 28.31
C ARG A 188 2.08 -20.56 27.66
N ASP A 189 1.02 -20.70 28.42
CA ASP A 189 -0.30 -21.20 28.01
C ASP A 189 -1.46 -20.23 28.31
N PHE A 190 -1.17 -18.97 28.69
CA PHE A 190 -2.15 -17.94 29.06
C PHE A 190 -1.99 -16.65 28.24
N VAL A 191 -3.05 -15.89 28.05
CA VAL A 191 -3.02 -14.47 27.63
C VAL A 191 -3.27 -13.58 28.84
N ILE A 192 -3.04 -12.26 28.72
CA ILE A 192 -3.31 -11.30 29.79
C ILE A 192 -4.49 -10.40 29.45
N SER A 193 -5.36 -10.11 30.42
CA SER A 193 -6.37 -9.06 30.33
C SER A 193 -5.77 -7.68 30.65
N ASN A 194 -6.54 -6.62 30.41
CA ASN A 194 -6.11 -5.22 30.60
C ASN A 194 -5.81 -4.84 32.07
N ASP A 195 -6.35 -5.60 33.03
CA ASP A 195 -6.06 -5.51 34.47
C ASP A 195 -4.89 -6.40 34.91
N GLY A 196 -4.29 -7.14 33.97
CA GLY A 196 -3.12 -7.97 34.19
C GLY A 196 -3.42 -9.40 34.65
N GLU A 197 -4.69 -9.81 34.74
CA GLU A 197 -5.03 -11.20 35.05
C GLU A 197 -4.59 -12.15 33.93
N LYS A 198 -4.16 -13.36 34.33
CA LYS A 198 -3.73 -14.41 33.40
C LYS A 198 -4.93 -15.29 33.06
N VAL A 199 -5.28 -15.34 31.79
CA VAL A 199 -6.40 -16.13 31.27
C VAL A 199 -5.86 -17.30 30.43
N PRO A 200 -6.15 -18.56 30.78
CA PRO A 200 -5.73 -19.71 30.00
C PRO A 200 -6.21 -19.65 28.54
N VAL A 201 -5.35 -19.98 27.59
CA VAL A 201 -5.70 -20.02 26.14
C VAL A 201 -6.86 -20.99 25.87
N SER A 202 -7.04 -22.02 26.71
CA SER A 202 -8.18 -22.94 26.61
C SER A 202 -9.55 -22.27 26.77
N GLU A 203 -9.64 -21.13 27.45
CA GLU A 203 -10.90 -20.38 27.59
C GLU A 203 -11.32 -19.64 26.30
N LEU A 204 -10.38 -19.52 25.36
CA LEU A 204 -10.62 -18.93 24.04
C LEU A 204 -10.95 -19.98 22.97
N GLU A 205 -10.78 -21.28 23.27
CA GLU A 205 -11.09 -22.35 22.32
C GLU A 205 -12.60 -22.41 22.03
N GLY A 206 -12.96 -22.62 20.75
CA GLY A 206 -14.35 -22.60 20.30
C GLY A 206 -14.93 -21.20 20.07
N LYS A 207 -14.17 -20.14 20.35
CA LYS A 207 -14.51 -18.75 20.02
C LYS A 207 -13.91 -18.34 18.67
N ILE A 208 -14.48 -17.33 18.03
CA ILE A 208 -13.78 -16.61 16.95
C ILE A 208 -12.80 -15.65 17.60
N VAL A 209 -11.52 -15.76 17.26
CA VAL A 209 -10.45 -14.96 17.88
C VAL A 209 -9.76 -14.09 16.84
N GLY A 210 -9.79 -12.77 17.05
CA GLY A 210 -9.00 -11.82 16.27
C GLY A 210 -7.59 -11.67 16.83
N LEU A 211 -6.56 -12.02 16.08
CA LEU A 211 -5.16 -11.69 16.40
C LEU A 211 -4.87 -10.28 15.87
N TYR A 212 -4.80 -9.31 16.77
CA TYR A 212 -4.59 -7.92 16.41
C TYR A 212 -3.10 -7.56 16.46
N PHE A 213 -2.47 -7.44 15.30
CA PHE A 213 -1.09 -6.98 15.16
C PHE A 213 -1.07 -5.45 15.13
N SER A 214 -0.42 -4.85 16.11
CA SER A 214 -0.40 -3.39 16.30
C SER A 214 0.98 -2.88 16.71
N LEU A 215 1.27 -1.65 16.29
CA LEU A 215 2.37 -0.83 16.80
C LEU A 215 1.78 0.42 17.48
N PHE A 216 2.11 0.66 18.75
CA PHE A 216 1.68 1.82 19.54
C PHE A 216 2.20 3.13 18.96
N SER A 217 3.36 3.06 18.31
CA SER A 217 3.99 4.16 17.60
C SER A 217 3.34 4.48 16.23
N SER A 218 2.45 3.61 15.72
CA SER A 218 1.81 3.77 14.41
C SER A 218 0.52 4.57 14.48
N GLY A 219 0.49 5.72 13.81
CA GLY A 219 -0.71 6.56 13.69
C GLY A 219 -1.93 5.81 13.10
N ALA A 220 -1.70 4.89 12.16
CA ALA A 220 -2.78 4.08 11.59
C ALA A 220 -3.40 3.13 12.62
N CYS A 221 -2.60 2.54 13.50
CA CYS A 221 -3.09 1.67 14.58
C CYS A 221 -3.84 2.49 15.65
N VAL A 222 -3.34 3.70 15.96
CA VAL A 222 -4.01 4.64 16.88
C VAL A 222 -5.39 5.06 16.35
N GLU A 223 -5.52 5.33 15.06
CA GLU A 223 -6.81 5.70 14.44
C GLU A 223 -7.80 4.53 14.34
N PHE A 224 -7.30 3.32 14.09
CA PHE A 224 -8.14 2.13 13.91
C PHE A 224 -8.66 1.53 15.21
N THR A 225 -7.85 1.54 16.28
CA THR A 225 -8.20 0.87 17.54
C THR A 225 -9.56 1.27 18.12
N PRO A 226 -9.97 2.56 18.15
CA PRO A 226 -11.30 2.93 18.61
C PRO A 226 -12.44 2.28 17.81
N LYS A 227 -12.27 2.09 16.50
CA LYS A 227 -13.26 1.42 15.64
C LYS A 227 -13.34 -0.08 15.95
N LEU A 228 -12.19 -0.70 16.21
CA LEU A 228 -12.13 -2.10 16.65
C LEU A 228 -12.79 -2.30 18.02
N VAL A 229 -12.59 -1.37 18.96
CA VAL A 229 -13.29 -1.36 20.26
C VAL A 229 -14.79 -1.30 20.07
N GLU A 230 -15.29 -0.34 19.27
CA GLU A 230 -16.72 -0.20 18.99
C GLU A 230 -17.32 -1.46 18.34
N ALA A 231 -16.63 -2.05 17.36
CA ALA A 231 -17.07 -3.29 16.72
C ALA A 231 -17.11 -4.47 17.72
N HIS A 232 -16.07 -4.61 18.55
CA HIS A 232 -15.99 -5.65 19.58
C HIS A 232 -17.12 -5.51 20.61
N GLU A 233 -17.34 -4.31 21.17
CA GLU A 233 -18.40 -4.06 22.14
C GLU A 233 -19.79 -4.35 21.56
N LYS A 234 -20.07 -3.95 20.31
CA LYS A 234 -21.33 -4.27 19.63
C LYS A 234 -21.52 -5.78 19.47
N LEU A 235 -20.48 -6.52 19.09
CA LEU A 235 -20.54 -7.97 18.96
C LEU A 235 -20.78 -8.64 20.31
N LYS A 236 -20.09 -8.21 21.37
CA LYS A 236 -20.31 -8.71 22.74
C LYS A 236 -21.72 -8.41 23.23
N ALA A 237 -22.25 -7.22 22.98
CA ALA A 237 -23.62 -6.84 23.33
C ALA A 237 -24.68 -7.69 22.60
N ASN A 238 -24.39 -8.14 21.38
CA ASN A 238 -25.24 -9.03 20.61
C ASN A 238 -25.10 -10.52 21.02
N GLY A 239 -24.23 -10.83 21.99
CA GLY A 239 -23.99 -12.20 22.44
C GLY A 239 -23.10 -13.03 21.51
N GLU A 240 -22.38 -12.38 20.58
CA GLU A 240 -21.47 -13.07 19.66
C GLU A 240 -20.20 -13.54 20.37
N ASN A 241 -19.71 -14.71 19.98
CA ASN A 241 -18.56 -15.36 20.60
C ASN A 241 -17.24 -14.92 19.95
N PHE A 242 -16.99 -13.61 19.99
CA PHE A 242 -15.80 -12.96 19.42
C PHE A 242 -14.92 -12.42 20.54
N GLU A 243 -13.62 -12.74 20.50
CA GLU A 243 -12.59 -12.18 21.39
C GLU A 243 -11.40 -11.70 20.56
N ILE A 244 -10.60 -10.81 21.14
CA ILE A 244 -9.38 -10.30 20.50
C ILE A 244 -8.16 -10.62 21.38
N VAL A 245 -7.05 -10.98 20.74
CA VAL A 245 -5.73 -11.10 21.35
C VAL A 245 -4.80 -10.13 20.64
N LEU A 246 -4.40 -9.07 21.33
CA LEU A 246 -3.36 -8.14 20.90
C LEU A 246 -2.02 -8.87 20.82
N VAL A 247 -1.36 -8.71 19.67
CA VAL A 247 0.02 -9.11 19.43
C VAL A 247 0.85 -7.83 19.37
N PRO A 248 1.42 -7.39 20.52
CA PRO A 248 2.14 -6.13 20.61
C PRO A 248 3.48 -6.24 19.87
N LEU A 249 3.65 -5.49 18.79
CA LEU A 249 4.88 -5.56 17.98
C LEU A 249 6.01 -4.66 18.51
N ASP A 250 5.69 -3.66 19.35
CA ASP A 250 6.70 -2.89 20.09
C ASP A 250 7.14 -3.62 21.36
N ASP A 251 8.33 -3.28 21.85
CA ASP A 251 8.93 -3.75 23.09
C ASP A 251 8.93 -2.69 24.21
N ASP A 252 8.29 -1.53 23.99
CA ASP A 252 8.17 -0.46 24.99
C ASP A 252 7.06 -0.73 26.01
N GLU A 253 7.45 -1.03 27.25
CA GLU A 253 6.53 -1.42 28.33
C GLU A 253 5.59 -0.30 28.78
N GLU A 254 6.06 0.95 28.79
CA GLU A 254 5.25 2.08 29.23
C GLU A 254 4.14 2.39 28.22
N SER A 255 4.50 2.49 26.92
CA SER A 255 3.54 2.69 25.84
C SER A 255 2.55 1.53 25.76
N PHE A 256 3.02 0.29 25.93
CA PHE A 256 2.15 -0.88 25.98
C PHE A 256 1.08 -0.72 27.07
N LYS A 257 1.47 -0.40 28.31
CA LYS A 257 0.54 -0.26 29.44
C LYS A 257 -0.50 0.83 29.16
N GLN A 258 -0.05 2.02 28.76
CA GLN A 258 -0.96 3.15 28.50
C GLN A 258 -1.94 2.87 27.35
N TYR A 259 -1.51 2.12 26.35
CA TYR A 259 -2.32 1.79 25.18
C TYR A 259 -3.29 0.64 25.46
N PHE A 260 -2.83 -0.40 26.15
CA PHE A 260 -3.59 -1.62 26.44
C PHE A 260 -4.63 -1.44 27.55
N GLU A 261 -4.41 -0.57 28.53
CA GLU A 261 -5.33 -0.29 29.64
C GLU A 261 -6.76 0.06 29.17
N LYS A 262 -6.89 0.65 27.97
CA LYS A 262 -8.17 1.10 27.40
C LYS A 262 -8.88 0.05 26.54
N MET A 263 -8.30 -1.14 26.39
CA MET A 263 -8.81 -2.17 25.48
C MET A 263 -9.68 -3.19 26.22
N PRO A 264 -10.85 -3.59 25.69
CA PRO A 264 -11.76 -4.53 26.34
C PRO A 264 -11.41 -6.01 26.07
N TRP A 265 -10.17 -6.31 25.69
CA TRP A 265 -9.76 -7.64 25.19
C TRP A 265 -8.39 -8.06 25.75
N PHE A 266 -7.89 -9.21 25.31
CA PHE A 266 -6.65 -9.80 25.82
C PHE A 266 -5.41 -9.38 25.02
N SER A 267 -4.23 -9.60 25.58
CA SER A 267 -2.94 -9.40 24.92
C SER A 267 -1.99 -10.56 25.20
N LEU A 268 -1.02 -10.75 24.33
CA LEU A 268 0.22 -11.42 24.71
C LEU A 268 1.01 -10.52 25.68
N PRO A 269 1.73 -11.09 26.66
CA PRO A 269 2.64 -10.32 27.48
C PRO A 269 3.69 -9.58 26.64
N ILE A 270 4.09 -8.39 27.08
CA ILE A 270 5.18 -7.67 26.41
C ILE A 270 6.49 -8.47 26.55
N GLY A 271 7.30 -8.46 25.48
CA GLY A 271 8.55 -9.24 25.42
C GLY A 271 8.35 -10.75 25.21
N ASP A 272 7.11 -11.22 25.00
CA ASP A 272 6.86 -12.63 24.72
C ASP A 272 7.51 -13.07 23.39
N LYS A 273 8.35 -14.11 23.46
CA LYS A 273 9.09 -14.63 22.29
C LYS A 273 8.17 -15.09 21.15
N SER A 274 6.91 -15.44 21.44
CA SER A 274 5.92 -15.84 20.43
C SER A 274 5.46 -14.70 19.54
N VAL A 275 5.57 -13.43 19.96
CA VAL A 275 5.20 -12.26 19.12
C VAL A 275 5.94 -12.29 17.78
N LYS A 276 7.28 -12.44 17.82
CA LYS A 276 8.12 -12.50 16.62
C LYS A 276 7.78 -13.73 15.76
N LYS A 277 7.47 -14.86 16.39
CA LYS A 277 7.04 -16.08 15.70
C LYS A 277 5.70 -15.88 14.98
N LEU A 278 4.72 -15.25 15.63
CA LEU A 278 3.41 -14.95 15.06
C LEU A 278 3.48 -13.97 13.91
N ALA A 279 4.26 -12.89 14.06
CA ALA A 279 4.49 -11.92 12.98
C ALA A 279 5.07 -12.59 11.73
N ARG A 280 5.97 -13.58 11.89
CA ARG A 280 6.50 -14.36 10.76
C ARG A 280 5.54 -15.43 10.24
N TYR A 281 4.68 -15.95 11.10
CA TYR A 281 3.72 -16.98 10.71
C TYR A 281 2.63 -16.38 9.83
N PHE A 282 2.10 -15.21 10.20
CA PHE A 282 1.03 -14.52 9.51
C PHE A 282 1.49 -13.48 8.49
N GLU A 283 2.76 -13.04 8.57
CA GLU A 283 3.37 -12.10 7.62
C GLU A 283 2.48 -10.87 7.33
N PRO A 284 2.09 -10.09 8.37
CA PRO A 284 1.19 -8.95 8.18
C PRO A 284 1.83 -7.95 7.21
N SER A 285 1.19 -7.77 6.04
CA SER A 285 1.73 -6.94 4.96
C SER A 285 1.60 -5.44 5.24
N THR A 286 0.61 -5.06 6.06
CA THR A 286 0.33 -3.68 6.47
C THR A 286 -0.11 -3.67 7.93
N LEU A 287 -0.05 -2.50 8.57
CA LEU A 287 -0.61 -2.30 9.90
C LEU A 287 -1.66 -1.19 9.86
N PRO A 288 -2.74 -1.31 10.65
CA PRO A 288 -3.10 -2.45 11.52
C PRO A 288 -3.46 -3.72 10.73
N THR A 289 -3.24 -4.90 11.32
CA THR A 289 -3.73 -6.19 10.80
C THR A 289 -4.52 -6.92 11.86
N VAL A 290 -5.72 -7.39 11.52
CA VAL A 290 -6.53 -8.28 12.37
C VAL A 290 -6.74 -9.60 11.63
N VAL A 291 -6.00 -10.64 12.03
CA VAL A 291 -6.19 -12.00 11.50
C VAL A 291 -7.33 -12.66 12.26
N ILE A 292 -8.29 -13.26 11.57
CA ILE A 292 -9.40 -13.97 12.22
C ILE A 292 -9.10 -15.47 12.25
N ILE A 293 -9.10 -16.03 13.46
CA ILE A 293 -9.08 -17.46 13.74
C ILE A 293 -10.51 -17.90 14.04
N GLY A 294 -11.03 -18.84 13.27
CA GLY A 294 -12.35 -19.42 13.47
C GLY A 294 -12.44 -20.25 14.74
N ALA A 295 -13.68 -20.58 15.14
CA ALA A 295 -13.96 -21.42 16.30
C ALA A 295 -13.31 -22.83 16.21
N ASP A 296 -13.02 -23.31 15.00
CA ASP A 296 -12.30 -24.56 14.74
C ASP A 296 -10.77 -24.43 14.91
N GLY A 297 -10.28 -23.23 15.21
CA GLY A 297 -8.86 -22.92 15.38
C GLY A 297 -8.10 -22.66 14.09
N LYS A 298 -8.77 -22.60 12.93
CA LYS A 298 -8.15 -22.31 11.63
C LYS A 298 -8.27 -20.84 11.26
N THR A 299 -7.33 -20.33 10.48
CA THR A 299 -7.42 -18.97 9.91
C THR A 299 -8.63 -18.88 8.98
N LEU A 300 -9.57 -18.00 9.31
CA LEU A 300 -10.76 -17.69 8.54
C LEU A 300 -10.52 -16.55 7.55
N SER A 301 -9.80 -15.52 7.99
CA SER A 301 -9.46 -14.34 7.19
C SER A 301 -8.09 -13.79 7.60
N GLU A 302 -7.26 -13.42 6.62
CA GLU A 302 -5.87 -12.99 6.84
C GLU A 302 -5.76 -11.55 7.37
N ASN A 303 -6.63 -10.64 6.92
CA ASN A 303 -6.72 -9.30 7.49
C ASN A 303 -8.13 -8.73 7.28
N VAL A 304 -8.79 -8.36 8.37
CA VAL A 304 -10.15 -7.80 8.34
C VAL A 304 -10.22 -6.35 8.79
N ALA A 305 -9.08 -5.68 8.94
CA ALA A 305 -9.01 -4.28 9.38
C ALA A 305 -9.89 -3.37 8.50
N ASP A 306 -9.78 -3.48 7.17
CA ASP A 306 -10.59 -2.67 6.24
C ASP A 306 -12.09 -2.99 6.37
N ALA A 307 -12.45 -4.27 6.51
CA ALA A 307 -13.85 -4.68 6.68
C ALA A 307 -14.46 -4.12 7.98
N ILE A 308 -13.68 -4.09 9.07
CA ILE A 308 -14.09 -3.46 10.34
C ILE A 308 -14.17 -1.93 10.19
N ASP A 309 -13.23 -1.33 9.46
CA ASP A 309 -13.22 0.12 9.21
C ASP A 309 -14.46 0.58 8.43
N GLU A 310 -14.89 -0.23 7.45
CA GLU A 310 -15.98 0.12 6.53
C GLU A 310 -17.36 -0.35 7.00
N HIS A 311 -17.43 -1.47 7.69
CA HIS A 311 -18.69 -2.14 8.04
C HIS A 311 -18.84 -2.44 9.54
N GLU A 312 -17.85 -2.11 10.36
CA GLU A 312 -17.86 -2.32 11.81
C GLU A 312 -18.25 -3.76 12.18
N SER A 313 -19.17 -3.93 13.14
CA SER A 313 -19.72 -5.24 13.56
C SER A 313 -20.50 -5.98 12.47
N LEU A 314 -20.94 -5.32 11.39
CA LEU A 314 -21.69 -5.99 10.31
C LEU A 314 -20.80 -6.92 9.47
N ALA A 315 -19.47 -6.73 9.54
CA ALA A 315 -18.48 -7.60 8.90
C ALA A 315 -18.42 -9.00 9.52
N TYR A 316 -18.95 -9.19 10.73
CA TYR A 316 -19.03 -10.50 11.39
C TYR A 316 -19.94 -11.47 10.61
N PRO A 317 -19.58 -12.75 10.45
CA PRO A 317 -18.49 -13.50 11.11
C PRO A 317 -17.13 -13.44 10.40
N PHE A 318 -16.87 -12.38 9.62
CA PHE A 318 -15.60 -12.12 8.94
C PHE A 318 -15.20 -13.21 7.94
N THR A 319 -16.20 -13.75 7.24
CA THR A 319 -16.01 -14.76 6.20
C THR A 319 -16.02 -14.12 4.81
N PRO A 320 -15.37 -14.74 3.81
CA PRO A 320 -15.48 -14.31 2.42
C PRO A 320 -16.94 -14.20 1.94
N GLU A 321 -17.81 -15.11 2.35
CA GLU A 321 -19.23 -15.09 2.01
C GLU A 321 -19.93 -13.87 2.61
N LYS A 322 -19.61 -13.51 3.85
CA LYS A 322 -20.18 -12.33 4.51
C LYS A 322 -19.73 -11.03 3.83
N PHE A 323 -18.45 -10.96 3.46
CA PHE A 323 -17.94 -9.81 2.71
C PHE A 323 -18.62 -9.69 1.34
N ALA A 324 -18.83 -10.81 0.64
CA ALA A 324 -19.57 -10.82 -0.62
C ALA A 324 -21.04 -10.37 -0.43
N GLU A 325 -21.70 -10.80 0.64
CA GLU A 325 -23.05 -10.36 1.01
C GLU A 325 -23.12 -8.84 1.23
N LEU A 326 -22.17 -8.27 1.99
CA LEU A 326 -22.12 -6.82 2.25
C LEU A 326 -21.93 -6.02 0.96
N VAL A 327 -21.05 -6.50 0.07
CA VAL A 327 -20.85 -5.89 -1.25
C VAL A 327 -22.14 -5.92 -2.08
N GLU A 328 -22.89 -7.02 -2.07
CA GLU A 328 -24.17 -7.10 -2.79
C GLU A 328 -25.26 -6.23 -2.15
N ILE A 329 -25.29 -6.09 -0.82
CA ILE A 329 -26.19 -5.15 -0.12
C ILE A 329 -25.88 -3.70 -0.56
N GLU A 330 -24.60 -3.33 -0.64
CA GLU A 330 -24.22 -2.00 -1.11
C GLU A 330 -24.57 -1.77 -2.58
N LYS A 331 -24.34 -2.76 -3.45
CA LYS A 331 -24.78 -2.69 -4.86
C LYS A 331 -26.29 -2.58 -4.97
N ALA A 332 -27.06 -3.32 -4.17
CA ALA A 332 -28.51 -3.25 -4.15
C ALA A 332 -28.99 -1.87 -3.69
N LYS A 333 -28.38 -1.29 -2.64
CA LYS A 333 -28.62 0.11 -2.23
C LYS A 333 -28.30 1.10 -3.35
N GLY A 334 -27.23 0.88 -4.10
CA GLY A 334 -26.87 1.68 -5.26
C GLY A 334 -27.89 1.57 -6.41
N ARG A 335 -28.36 0.35 -6.71
CA ARG A 335 -29.39 0.11 -7.74
C ARG A 335 -30.75 0.71 -7.36
N ALA A 336 -31.11 0.67 -6.09
CA ALA A 336 -32.35 1.25 -5.56
C ALA A 336 -32.28 2.78 -5.37
N GLN A 337 -31.10 3.38 -5.54
CA GLN A 337 -30.92 4.82 -5.38
C GLN A 337 -31.66 5.58 -6.48
N THR A 338 -32.49 6.53 -6.07
CA THR A 338 -33.12 7.53 -6.95
C THR A 338 -32.59 8.92 -6.63
N LEU A 339 -32.86 9.91 -7.49
CA LEU A 339 -32.46 11.30 -7.26
C LEU A 339 -33.15 11.87 -6.01
N GLU A 340 -34.42 11.52 -5.83
CA GLU A 340 -35.23 11.90 -4.68
C GLU A 340 -34.64 11.33 -3.38
N SER A 341 -34.19 10.07 -3.38
CA SER A 341 -33.53 9.46 -2.21
C SER A 341 -32.21 10.16 -1.81
N ILE A 342 -31.65 10.97 -2.70
CA ILE A 342 -30.43 11.75 -2.46
C ILE A 342 -30.80 13.17 -2.00
N LEU A 343 -31.73 13.81 -2.71
CA LEU A 343 -31.99 15.25 -2.57
C LEU A 343 -33.24 15.59 -1.77
N ILE A 344 -34.11 14.64 -1.39
CA ILE A 344 -35.30 14.94 -0.58
C ILE A 344 -35.07 14.51 0.88
N SER A 345 -35.37 15.40 1.83
CA SER A 345 -35.35 15.10 3.27
C SER A 345 -36.45 15.89 4.00
N GLY A 346 -37.52 15.18 4.40
CA GLY A 346 -38.74 15.83 4.91
C GLY A 346 -39.28 16.84 3.91
N ASP A 347 -39.56 18.06 4.39
CA ASP A 347 -40.08 19.16 3.55
C ASP A 347 -39.03 19.79 2.62
N ARG A 348 -37.76 19.35 2.69
CA ARG A 348 -36.68 19.87 1.85
C ARG A 348 -36.60 19.09 0.56
N ASN A 349 -37.41 19.48 -0.40
CA ASN A 349 -37.61 18.81 -1.68
C ASN A 349 -37.26 19.67 -2.90
N PHE A 350 -36.50 20.75 -2.72
CA PHE A 350 -36.12 21.69 -3.80
C PHE A 350 -34.63 22.04 -3.79
N VAL A 351 -34.16 22.61 -4.89
CA VAL A 351 -32.87 23.33 -5.03
C VAL A 351 -33.13 24.78 -5.45
N ILE A 352 -32.14 25.66 -5.41
CA ILE A 352 -32.30 27.08 -5.77
C ILE A 352 -31.62 27.43 -7.09
N GLY A 353 -32.33 28.20 -7.91
CA GLY A 353 -31.84 28.88 -9.10
C GLY A 353 -31.11 30.19 -8.77
N LYS A 354 -30.66 30.91 -9.81
CA LYS A 354 -29.85 32.14 -9.67
C LYS A 354 -30.60 33.34 -9.11
N ASP A 355 -31.87 33.42 -9.44
CA ASP A 355 -32.84 34.40 -8.98
C ASP A 355 -33.42 34.06 -7.61
N GLY A 356 -32.98 32.95 -7.00
CA GLY A 356 -33.54 32.43 -5.75
C GLY A 356 -34.80 31.59 -5.95
N THR A 357 -35.23 31.35 -7.18
CA THR A 357 -36.39 30.50 -7.48
C THR A 357 -36.14 29.08 -6.96
N GLN A 358 -37.14 28.53 -6.27
CA GLN A 358 -37.10 27.15 -5.79
C GLN A 358 -37.52 26.21 -6.93
N ILE A 359 -36.63 25.27 -7.26
CA ILE A 359 -36.84 24.26 -8.29
C ILE A 359 -37.07 22.92 -7.58
N PRO A 360 -38.27 22.32 -7.71
CA PRO A 360 -38.54 21.00 -7.16
C PRO A 360 -37.55 19.95 -7.64
N VAL A 361 -37.13 19.03 -6.76
CA VAL A 361 -36.23 17.93 -7.12
C VAL A 361 -36.87 17.02 -8.18
N THR A 362 -38.20 16.91 -8.19
CA THR A 362 -38.96 16.17 -9.21
C THR A 362 -38.70 16.67 -10.63
N ASP A 363 -38.42 17.96 -10.80
CA ASP A 363 -38.17 18.58 -12.12
C ASP A 363 -36.75 18.27 -12.63
N LEU A 364 -35.92 17.69 -11.77
CA LEU A 364 -34.56 17.25 -12.07
C LEU A 364 -34.47 15.74 -12.33
N VAL A 365 -35.55 14.99 -12.10
CA VAL A 365 -35.60 13.55 -12.39
C VAL A 365 -35.44 13.32 -13.89
N GLY A 366 -34.64 12.32 -14.28
CA GLY A 366 -34.31 12.07 -15.68
C GLY A 366 -33.13 12.89 -16.22
N LYS A 367 -32.56 13.81 -15.42
CA LYS A 367 -31.38 14.61 -15.81
C LYS A 367 -30.06 13.97 -15.38
N ASN A 368 -28.99 14.26 -16.12
CA ASN A 368 -27.63 13.97 -15.70
C ASN A 368 -27.15 15.09 -14.76
N ILE A 369 -26.83 14.74 -13.51
CA ILE A 369 -26.56 15.72 -12.46
C ILE A 369 -25.15 15.53 -11.91
N LEU A 370 -24.38 16.62 -11.81
CA LEU A 370 -23.17 16.66 -11.00
C LEU A 370 -23.45 17.32 -9.65
N LEU A 371 -23.23 16.58 -8.56
CA LEU A 371 -23.20 17.15 -7.22
C LEU A 371 -21.81 17.73 -6.95
N TYR A 372 -21.70 19.05 -6.82
CA TYR A 372 -20.43 19.76 -6.69
C TYR A 372 -20.17 20.26 -5.27
N PHE A 373 -19.33 19.52 -4.54
CA PHE A 373 -18.88 19.89 -3.20
C PHE A 373 -17.68 20.82 -3.29
N SER A 374 -17.81 22.05 -2.80
CA SER A 374 -16.77 23.08 -2.93
C SER A 374 -16.88 24.17 -1.87
N ALA A 375 -15.80 24.93 -1.68
CA ALA A 375 -15.74 26.08 -0.78
C ALA A 375 -14.80 27.15 -1.37
N HIS A 376 -15.19 28.43 -1.24
CA HIS A 376 -14.43 29.56 -1.77
C HIS A 376 -12.98 29.61 -1.26
N ARG A 377 -12.81 29.34 0.04
CA ARG A 377 -11.50 29.45 0.71
C ARG A 377 -10.52 28.36 0.25
N SER A 378 -10.99 27.30 -0.40
CA SER A 378 -10.12 26.26 -0.93
C SER A 378 -9.43 26.70 -2.23
N ARG A 379 -8.10 26.74 -2.20
CA ARG A 379 -7.27 27.04 -3.39
C ARG A 379 -7.52 26.03 -4.51
N ALA A 380 -7.66 24.75 -4.16
CA ALA A 380 -7.95 23.69 -5.12
C ALA A 380 -9.32 23.89 -5.79
N CYS A 381 -10.34 24.29 -5.01
CA CYS A 381 -11.67 24.59 -5.54
C CYS A 381 -11.64 25.78 -6.52
N ARG A 382 -10.93 26.86 -6.16
CA ARG A 382 -10.78 28.03 -7.05
C ARG A 382 -10.04 27.69 -8.34
N ALA A 383 -9.02 26.84 -8.29
CA ALA A 383 -8.29 26.41 -9.47
C ALA A 383 -9.12 25.49 -10.38
N PHE A 384 -10.03 24.70 -9.81
CA PHE A 384 -10.88 23.77 -10.56
C PHE A 384 -12.11 24.44 -11.19
N LEU A 385 -12.65 25.49 -10.57
CA LEU A 385 -13.91 26.11 -10.99
C LEU A 385 -13.95 26.54 -12.47
N PRO A 386 -12.95 27.24 -13.03
CA PRO A 386 -12.98 27.64 -14.45
C PRO A 386 -13.13 26.46 -15.41
N LYS A 387 -12.43 25.34 -15.12
CA LYS A 387 -12.52 24.11 -15.93
C LYS A 387 -13.92 23.50 -15.88
N LEU A 388 -14.55 23.51 -14.71
CA LEU A 388 -15.91 22.98 -14.56
C LEU A 388 -16.93 23.87 -15.27
N VAL A 389 -16.75 25.20 -15.24
CA VAL A 389 -17.62 26.15 -15.96
C VAL A 389 -17.52 25.95 -17.47
N GLU A 390 -16.31 25.82 -18.01
CA GLU A 390 -16.07 25.52 -19.43
C GLU A 390 -16.75 24.20 -19.84
N ALA A 391 -16.48 23.11 -19.09
CA ALA A 391 -17.10 21.82 -19.35
C ALA A 391 -18.63 21.88 -19.25
N TYR A 392 -19.17 22.62 -18.27
CA TYR A 392 -20.62 22.79 -18.12
C TYR A 392 -21.26 23.41 -19.35
N HIS A 393 -20.71 24.53 -19.85
CA HIS A 393 -21.27 25.19 -21.03
C HIS A 393 -21.20 24.31 -22.28
N GLU A 394 -20.09 23.60 -22.49
CA GLU A 394 -19.94 22.69 -23.63
C GLU A 394 -20.90 21.49 -23.57
N ILE A 395 -21.10 20.91 -22.39
CA ILE A 395 -22.03 19.79 -22.21
C ILE A 395 -23.47 20.29 -22.35
N LYS A 396 -23.83 21.38 -21.67
CA LYS A 396 -25.18 21.96 -21.67
C LYS A 396 -25.63 22.41 -23.07
N ALA A 397 -24.68 22.86 -23.91
CA ALA A 397 -24.97 23.20 -25.31
C ALA A 397 -25.34 21.99 -26.18
N LYS A 398 -24.93 20.77 -25.78
CA LYS A 398 -25.21 19.52 -26.48
C LYS A 398 -26.35 18.73 -25.83
N ASP A 399 -26.52 18.86 -24.53
CA ASP A 399 -27.50 18.15 -23.71
C ASP A 399 -28.08 19.09 -22.64
N ASP A 400 -29.29 19.58 -22.89
CA ASP A 400 -30.01 20.45 -21.95
C ASP A 400 -30.47 19.70 -20.68
N ALA A 401 -30.50 18.36 -20.71
CA ALA A 401 -30.78 17.53 -19.55
C ALA A 401 -29.55 17.34 -18.63
N PHE A 402 -28.47 18.09 -18.85
CA PHE A 402 -27.33 18.13 -17.93
C PHE A 402 -27.44 19.27 -16.92
N GLU A 403 -27.16 19.03 -15.64
CA GLU A 403 -27.19 20.08 -14.60
C GLU A 403 -26.09 19.89 -13.55
N VAL A 404 -25.72 20.97 -12.86
CA VAL A 404 -24.80 20.93 -11.71
C VAL A 404 -25.52 21.48 -10.48
N ILE A 405 -25.40 20.81 -9.35
CA ILE A 405 -25.94 21.26 -8.07
C ILE A 405 -24.77 21.56 -7.13
N PHE A 406 -24.58 22.84 -6.83
CA PHE A 406 -23.56 23.32 -5.91
C PHE A 406 -23.93 23.02 -4.45
N ILE A 407 -23.02 22.33 -3.77
CA ILE A 407 -23.09 21.97 -2.35
C ILE A 407 -21.95 22.70 -1.63
N SER A 408 -22.25 23.91 -1.16
CA SER A 408 -21.27 24.75 -0.48
C SER A 408 -20.87 24.21 0.89
N SER A 409 -19.56 24.19 1.14
CA SER A 409 -18.94 24.01 2.46
C SER A 409 -18.44 25.34 3.06
N ASP A 410 -18.92 26.48 2.57
CA ASP A 410 -18.55 27.81 3.09
C ASP A 410 -19.19 28.06 4.46
N LYS A 411 -18.49 28.83 5.30
CA LYS A 411 -18.89 29.08 6.70
C LYS A 411 -19.89 30.25 6.88
N GLY A 412 -20.39 30.86 5.81
CA GLY A 412 -21.28 32.03 5.92
C GLY A 412 -22.06 32.36 4.64
N GLN A 413 -23.27 32.90 4.81
CA GLN A 413 -24.21 33.26 3.73
C GLN A 413 -23.56 34.18 2.70
N ASN A 414 -22.94 35.28 3.13
CA ASN A 414 -22.29 36.24 2.21
C ASN A 414 -21.18 35.62 1.35
N ALA A 415 -20.47 34.61 1.88
CA ALA A 415 -19.43 33.91 1.12
C ALA A 415 -20.07 32.96 0.10
N PHE A 416 -21.15 32.29 0.49
CA PHE A 416 -21.96 31.48 -0.41
C PHE A 416 -22.52 32.31 -1.56
N ASP A 417 -23.20 33.42 -1.29
CA ASP A 417 -23.87 34.24 -2.30
C ASP A 417 -22.87 34.78 -3.34
N LYS A 418 -21.73 35.30 -2.89
CA LYS A 418 -20.66 35.80 -3.77
C LYS A 418 -20.13 34.75 -4.74
N VAL A 419 -19.99 33.51 -4.27
CA VAL A 419 -19.48 32.41 -5.10
C VAL A 419 -20.57 31.83 -5.97
N PHE A 420 -21.78 31.69 -5.45
CA PHE A 420 -22.89 31.18 -6.21
C PHE A 420 -23.24 32.11 -7.38
N ALA A 421 -23.09 33.42 -7.21
CA ALA A 421 -23.28 34.41 -8.28
C ALA A 421 -22.35 34.23 -9.48
N THR A 422 -21.17 33.61 -9.31
CA THR A 422 -20.21 33.41 -10.41
C THR A 422 -20.35 32.08 -11.14
N MET A 423 -21.19 31.18 -10.63
CA MET A 423 -21.44 29.86 -11.24
C MET A 423 -22.61 29.95 -12.22
N PRO A 424 -22.75 29.06 -13.21
CA PRO A 424 -23.90 29.07 -14.15
C PRO A 424 -25.05 28.12 -13.78
N TRP A 425 -24.98 27.42 -12.64
CA TRP A 425 -25.84 26.29 -12.30
C TRP A 425 -26.59 26.45 -10.96
N LEU A 426 -27.33 25.40 -10.54
CA LEU A 426 -28.18 25.36 -9.34
C LEU A 426 -27.41 25.15 -8.04
N ALA A 427 -28.04 25.36 -6.87
CA ALA A 427 -27.43 25.08 -5.57
C ALA A 427 -28.40 24.53 -4.53
N LEU A 428 -27.86 23.86 -3.51
CA LEU A 428 -28.58 23.71 -2.24
C LEU A 428 -28.54 25.03 -1.45
N PRO A 429 -29.66 25.44 -0.82
CA PRO A 429 -29.69 26.63 0.03
C PRO A 429 -28.56 26.67 1.05
N PHE A 430 -28.09 27.88 1.39
CA PHE A 430 -27.17 28.03 2.51
C PHE A 430 -27.83 27.55 3.82
N GLY A 431 -27.06 26.91 4.70
CA GLY A 431 -27.60 26.30 5.94
C GLY A 431 -28.37 24.97 5.77
N ASP A 432 -28.49 24.42 4.56
CA ASP A 432 -29.21 23.16 4.38
C ASP A 432 -28.51 21.95 5.05
N SER A 433 -29.19 21.31 5.99
CA SER A 433 -28.73 20.08 6.68
C SER A 433 -28.53 18.88 5.76
N ARG A 434 -29.16 18.83 4.56
CA ARG A 434 -28.92 17.78 3.56
C ARG A 434 -27.43 17.69 3.21
N LYS A 435 -26.68 18.81 3.27
CA LYS A 435 -25.25 18.87 2.94
C LYS A 435 -24.40 17.92 3.78
N ALA A 436 -24.69 17.79 5.08
CA ALA A 436 -23.94 16.91 5.98
C ALA A 436 -24.18 15.44 5.63
N SER A 437 -25.45 15.06 5.44
CA SER A 437 -25.84 13.71 5.02
C SER A 437 -25.25 13.34 3.66
N LEU A 438 -25.24 14.27 2.70
CA LEU A 438 -24.64 14.06 1.38
C LEU A 438 -23.11 13.89 1.47
N LYS A 439 -22.43 14.70 2.29
CA LYS A 439 -20.98 14.59 2.50
C LYS A 439 -20.61 13.23 3.10
N SER A 440 -21.41 12.74 4.05
CA SER A 440 -21.25 11.41 4.67
C SER A 440 -21.56 10.29 3.68
N LYS A 441 -22.73 10.31 3.02
CA LYS A 441 -23.18 9.30 2.04
C LYS A 441 -22.16 9.08 0.92
N PHE A 442 -21.57 10.15 0.41
CA PHE A 442 -20.59 10.07 -0.68
C PHE A 442 -19.13 9.99 -0.21
N LYS A 443 -18.88 9.83 1.11
CA LYS A 443 -17.55 9.79 1.73
C LYS A 443 -16.65 10.89 1.14
N VAL A 444 -16.98 12.17 1.38
CA VAL A 444 -16.26 13.33 0.81
C VAL A 444 -15.30 13.96 1.84
N PRO A 445 -14.08 13.42 2.03
CA PRO A 445 -13.10 13.97 2.97
C PRO A 445 -12.42 15.23 2.41
N VAL A 446 -12.29 15.34 1.08
CA VAL A 446 -11.54 16.40 0.39
C VAL A 446 -12.40 17.05 -0.69
N ILE A 447 -12.22 18.37 -0.86
CA ILE A 447 -12.88 19.19 -1.89
C ILE A 447 -11.83 19.87 -2.79
N PRO A 448 -12.10 20.11 -4.10
CA PRO A 448 -13.39 19.91 -4.78
C PRO A 448 -13.71 18.45 -5.05
N LYS A 449 -15.00 18.08 -4.95
CA LYS A 449 -15.49 16.74 -5.29
C LYS A 449 -16.75 16.84 -6.15
N LEU A 450 -16.80 16.05 -7.22
CA LEU A 450 -17.95 15.87 -8.10
C LEU A 450 -18.42 14.43 -8.00
N ILE A 451 -19.73 14.25 -7.82
CA ILE A 451 -20.41 12.96 -7.90
C ILE A 451 -21.35 13.03 -9.10
N ALA A 452 -21.19 12.13 -10.07
CA ALA A 452 -22.08 12.04 -11.21
C ALA A 452 -23.27 11.14 -10.90
N ILE A 453 -24.47 11.69 -11.05
CA ILE A 453 -25.75 11.03 -10.91
C ILE A 453 -26.39 10.95 -12.29
N GLY A 454 -26.76 9.75 -12.72
CA GLY A 454 -27.36 9.51 -14.02
C GLY A 454 -28.85 9.86 -14.03
N PRO A 455 -29.51 9.77 -15.21
CA PRO A 455 -30.92 10.11 -15.36
C PRO A 455 -31.85 9.24 -14.49
N THR A 456 -31.44 8.03 -14.14
CA THR A 456 -32.16 7.11 -13.25
C THR A 456 -32.08 7.51 -11.77
N GLY A 457 -31.24 8.49 -11.42
CA GLY A 457 -30.92 8.83 -10.03
C GLY A 457 -29.83 7.97 -9.39
N GLN A 458 -29.29 6.99 -10.12
CA GLN A 458 -28.17 6.16 -9.66
C GLN A 458 -26.85 6.93 -9.77
N THR A 459 -25.94 6.68 -8.83
CA THR A 459 -24.57 7.22 -8.91
C THR A 459 -23.80 6.47 -9.97
N VAL A 460 -23.30 7.20 -10.97
CA VAL A 460 -22.53 6.62 -12.07
C VAL A 460 -21.04 6.60 -11.76
N THR A 461 -20.51 7.67 -11.16
CA THR A 461 -19.09 7.72 -10.74
C THR A 461 -18.88 8.73 -9.61
N LYS A 462 -17.94 8.41 -8.71
CA LYS A 462 -17.47 9.33 -7.64
C LYS A 462 -16.14 10.00 -8.04
N GLU A 463 -15.65 9.75 -9.25
CA GLU A 463 -14.37 10.17 -9.81
C GLU A 463 -14.50 11.34 -10.80
N ALA A 464 -15.72 11.89 -10.94
CA ALA A 464 -16.06 12.96 -11.89
C ALA A 464 -15.14 14.19 -11.80
N THR A 465 -14.55 14.50 -10.63
CA THR A 465 -13.56 15.58 -10.51
C THR A 465 -12.33 15.34 -11.35
N ASN A 466 -11.77 14.12 -11.29
CA ASN A 466 -10.58 13.78 -12.05
C ASN A 466 -10.90 13.75 -13.55
N LEU A 467 -12.06 13.20 -13.90
CA LEU A 467 -12.52 13.15 -15.29
C LEU A 467 -12.66 14.52 -15.93
N ILE A 468 -13.37 15.45 -15.29
CA ILE A 468 -13.49 16.82 -15.78
C ILE A 468 -12.12 17.51 -15.79
N ARG A 469 -11.28 17.30 -14.77
CA ARG A 469 -9.96 17.95 -14.68
C ARG A 469 -9.05 17.57 -15.84
N ASP A 470 -9.11 16.30 -16.25
CA ASP A 470 -8.17 15.69 -17.18
C ASP A 470 -8.72 15.65 -18.62
N HIS A 471 -10.05 15.60 -18.79
CA HIS A 471 -10.71 15.42 -20.09
C HIS A 471 -11.75 16.51 -20.42
N GLY A 472 -12.06 17.43 -19.50
CA GLY A 472 -13.05 18.49 -19.73
C GLY A 472 -14.44 17.93 -20.08
N ALA A 473 -15.14 18.56 -21.02
CA ALA A 473 -16.44 18.10 -21.49
C ALA A 473 -16.42 16.71 -22.16
N ASN A 474 -15.26 16.26 -22.66
CA ASN A 474 -15.13 14.95 -23.30
C ASN A 474 -15.27 13.77 -22.33
N ALA A 475 -15.26 14.04 -21.02
CA ALA A 475 -15.63 13.07 -19.99
C ALA A 475 -17.13 12.70 -20.01
N TYR A 476 -17.96 13.53 -20.63
CA TYR A 476 -19.39 13.32 -20.75
C TYR A 476 -19.73 12.46 -21.98
N PRO A 477 -20.74 11.57 -21.92
CA PRO A 477 -21.56 11.24 -20.74
C PRO A 477 -20.79 10.37 -19.74
N PHE A 478 -21.03 10.55 -18.43
CA PHE A 478 -20.29 9.86 -17.35
C PHE A 478 -20.64 8.36 -17.20
N THR A 479 -20.97 7.68 -18.31
CA THR A 479 -21.38 6.27 -18.37
C THR A 479 -20.19 5.31 -18.21
N GLU A 480 -20.46 4.10 -17.75
CA GLU A 480 -19.48 3.01 -17.66
C GLU A 480 -18.77 2.76 -19.00
N GLU A 481 -19.52 2.80 -20.10
CA GLU A 481 -19.00 2.62 -21.46
C GLU A 481 -18.01 3.73 -21.82
N ARG A 482 -18.39 5.00 -21.61
CA ARG A 482 -17.51 6.14 -21.89
C ARG A 482 -16.25 6.13 -21.02
N MET A 483 -16.38 5.69 -19.78
CA MET A 483 -15.25 5.54 -18.86
C MET A 483 -14.24 4.50 -19.34
N LYS A 484 -14.74 3.37 -19.88
CA LYS A 484 -13.88 2.35 -20.51
C LYS A 484 -13.18 2.90 -21.74
N GLU A 485 -13.87 3.67 -22.59
CA GLU A 485 -13.26 4.33 -23.75
C GLU A 485 -12.11 5.26 -23.35
N ILE A 486 -12.36 6.18 -22.40
CA ILE A 486 -11.35 7.13 -21.90
C ILE A 486 -10.14 6.39 -21.31
N LYS A 487 -10.36 5.30 -20.58
CA LYS A 487 -9.29 4.49 -20.00
C LYS A 487 -8.48 3.77 -21.10
N ALA A 488 -9.14 3.20 -22.10
CA ALA A 488 -8.46 2.56 -23.23
C ALA A 488 -7.61 3.55 -24.02
N GLU A 489 -8.11 4.76 -24.27
CA GLU A 489 -7.35 5.85 -24.90
C GLU A 489 -6.10 6.24 -24.08
N PHE A 490 -6.18 6.16 -22.75
CA PHE A 490 -5.04 6.43 -21.87
C PHE A 490 -4.01 5.27 -21.88
N GLU A 491 -4.46 4.02 -21.85
CA GLU A 491 -3.58 2.85 -21.88
C GLU A 491 -2.83 2.73 -23.21
N MET A 492 -3.47 3.08 -24.33
CA MET A 492 -2.82 3.14 -25.64
C MET A 492 -1.60 4.08 -25.66
N ALA A 493 -1.62 5.16 -24.88
CA ALA A 493 -0.49 6.08 -24.79
C ALA A 493 0.73 5.53 -24.04
N ARG A 494 0.58 4.50 -23.18
CA ARG A 494 1.73 3.87 -22.50
C ARG A 494 2.65 3.13 -23.46
N GLY A 495 2.16 2.75 -24.64
CA GLY A 495 2.95 2.14 -25.70
C GLY A 495 3.58 3.13 -26.68
N TRP A 496 3.33 4.44 -26.54
CA TRP A 496 3.83 5.46 -27.44
C TRP A 496 5.09 6.14 -26.90
N PRO A 497 6.04 6.54 -27.77
CA PRO A 497 7.25 7.23 -27.34
C PRO A 497 6.91 8.64 -26.80
N GLU A 498 7.59 9.07 -25.73
CA GLU A 498 7.40 10.42 -25.15
C GLU A 498 7.85 11.54 -26.09
N LYS A 499 8.87 11.26 -26.91
CA LYS A 499 9.40 12.14 -27.95
C LYS A 499 9.54 11.38 -29.25
N LEU A 500 9.23 12.05 -30.35
CA LEU A 500 9.24 11.45 -31.68
C LEU A 500 9.80 12.44 -32.69
N LYS A 501 10.76 11.98 -33.49
CA LYS A 501 11.16 12.67 -34.73
C LYS A 501 10.21 12.22 -35.83
N SER A 502 9.52 13.18 -36.45
CA SER A 502 8.58 12.92 -37.53
C SER A 502 9.14 13.46 -38.84
N ALA A 503 9.03 12.70 -39.92
CA ALA A 503 9.37 13.18 -41.27
C ALA A 503 8.49 14.37 -41.71
N LEU A 504 7.29 14.50 -41.13
CA LEU A 504 6.40 15.64 -41.36
C LEU A 504 6.85 16.90 -40.59
N HIS A 505 7.79 16.78 -39.65
CA HIS A 505 8.33 17.87 -38.86
C HIS A 505 9.76 17.58 -38.38
N GLU A 506 10.73 17.75 -39.26
CA GLU A 506 12.12 17.33 -39.02
C GLU A 506 12.93 18.30 -38.14
N LYS A 507 12.51 19.58 -38.06
CA LYS A 507 13.28 20.63 -37.38
C LYS A 507 13.35 20.44 -35.87
N HIS A 508 12.26 19.96 -35.25
CA HIS A 508 12.16 19.78 -33.81
C HIS A 508 11.48 18.46 -33.46
N GLU A 509 11.90 17.85 -32.35
CA GLU A 509 11.22 16.68 -31.83
C GLU A 509 9.81 17.03 -31.36
N LEU A 510 8.84 16.21 -31.77
CA LEU A 510 7.49 16.30 -31.27
C LEU A 510 7.39 15.60 -29.93
N VAL A 511 6.75 16.24 -28.95
CA VAL A 511 6.57 15.68 -27.62
C VAL A 511 5.13 15.22 -27.48
N LEU A 512 4.93 14.00 -26.97
CA LEU A 512 3.60 13.51 -26.66
C LEU A 512 2.98 14.37 -25.57
N ARG A 513 1.84 14.99 -25.88
CA ARG A 513 1.15 15.94 -25.01
C ARG A 513 -0.35 15.66 -25.03
N LYS A 514 -0.98 15.83 -23.87
CA LYS A 514 -2.43 15.85 -23.80
C LYS A 514 -2.96 17.17 -24.36
N ARG A 515 -3.96 17.12 -25.25
CA ARG A 515 -4.64 18.29 -25.80
C ARG A 515 -6.15 18.08 -25.78
N THR A 516 -6.92 19.10 -25.42
CA THR A 516 -8.39 19.04 -25.39
C THR A 516 -8.98 19.01 -26.80
N ALA A 517 -8.43 19.80 -27.72
CA ALA A 517 -8.67 19.74 -29.15
C ALA A 517 -7.47 20.34 -29.91
N PHE A 518 -7.25 19.89 -31.14
CA PHE A 518 -6.26 20.45 -32.08
C PHE A 518 -6.64 20.09 -33.52
N VAL A 519 -6.00 20.71 -34.50
CA VAL A 519 -6.03 20.25 -35.89
C VAL A 519 -4.69 19.59 -36.18
N CYS A 520 -4.71 18.39 -36.77
CA CYS A 520 -3.49 17.70 -37.13
C CYS A 520 -2.90 18.29 -38.40
N ASP A 521 -1.68 18.82 -38.34
CA ASP A 521 -0.98 19.43 -39.47
C ASP A 521 -0.61 18.43 -40.56
N GLY A 522 -0.53 17.13 -40.22
CA GLY A 522 -0.25 16.07 -41.19
C GLY A 522 -1.43 15.65 -42.05
N CYS A 523 -2.66 15.72 -41.53
CA CYS A 523 -3.86 15.25 -42.26
C CYS A 523 -5.00 16.26 -42.36
N GLY A 524 -4.88 17.43 -41.71
CA GLY A 524 -5.88 18.49 -41.67
C GLY A 524 -7.15 18.16 -40.88
N LYS A 525 -7.24 16.98 -40.26
CA LYS A 525 -8.42 16.56 -39.50
C LYS A 525 -8.32 16.99 -38.02
N PRO A 526 -9.45 17.25 -37.34
CA PRO A 526 -9.46 17.53 -35.91
C PRO A 526 -8.95 16.33 -35.10
N GLY A 527 -8.28 16.60 -33.99
CA GLY A 527 -7.75 15.65 -33.02
C GLY A 527 -8.09 16.05 -31.59
N VAL A 528 -8.17 15.06 -30.72
CA VAL A 528 -8.46 15.23 -29.29
C VAL A 528 -7.58 14.31 -28.46
N VAL A 529 -7.49 14.60 -27.17
CA VAL A 529 -6.83 13.81 -26.12
C VAL A 529 -5.31 13.77 -26.20
N TRP A 530 -4.70 13.24 -27.27
CA TRP A 530 -3.24 13.11 -27.42
C TRP A 530 -2.75 13.70 -28.74
N SER A 531 -1.66 14.45 -28.69
CA SER A 531 -0.97 15.04 -29.84
C SER A 531 0.54 14.86 -29.68
N PHE A 532 1.24 14.59 -30.78
CA PHE A 532 2.67 14.84 -30.87
C PHE A 532 2.87 16.31 -31.25
N TYR A 533 3.31 17.10 -30.28
CA TYR A 533 3.30 18.56 -30.35
C TYR A 533 4.71 19.16 -30.30
N CYS A 534 5.01 20.06 -31.22
CA CYS A 534 6.15 20.97 -31.14
C CYS A 534 5.68 22.34 -30.63
N LYS A 535 6.21 22.76 -29.48
CA LYS A 535 5.91 24.08 -28.91
C LYS A 535 6.49 25.24 -29.74
N GLU A 536 7.65 25.04 -30.34
CA GLU A 536 8.37 26.10 -31.06
C GLU A 536 7.71 26.46 -32.38
N CYS A 537 7.06 25.48 -33.02
CA CYS A 537 6.42 25.65 -34.32
C CYS A 537 4.88 25.64 -34.26
N ASP A 538 4.31 25.51 -33.06
CA ASP A 538 2.88 25.23 -32.83
C ASP A 538 2.33 24.10 -33.72
N PHE A 539 3.14 23.04 -33.90
CA PHE A 539 2.86 21.96 -34.84
C PHE A 539 2.32 20.72 -34.12
N ASN A 540 1.21 20.17 -34.59
CA ASN A 540 0.47 19.07 -33.98
C ASN A 540 0.25 17.92 -34.95
N LEU A 541 0.61 16.70 -34.53
CA LEU A 541 0.22 15.49 -35.24
C LEU A 541 -0.67 14.61 -34.36
N HIS A 542 -1.65 13.96 -35.00
CA HIS A 542 -2.30 12.80 -34.39
C HIS A 542 -1.23 11.74 -34.08
N PRO A 543 -1.39 10.98 -32.98
CA PRO A 543 -0.52 9.84 -32.67
C PRO A 543 -0.35 8.89 -33.84
N LYS A 544 -1.44 8.54 -34.55
CA LYS A 544 -1.37 7.71 -35.77
C LYS A 544 -0.59 8.39 -36.90
N CYS A 545 -0.86 9.65 -37.20
CA CYS A 545 -0.12 10.37 -38.26
C CYS A 545 1.37 10.50 -37.98
N ALA A 546 1.75 10.56 -36.71
CA ALA A 546 3.14 10.63 -36.30
C ALA A 546 3.82 9.25 -36.31
N LEU A 547 3.13 8.20 -35.88
CA LEU A 547 3.69 6.85 -35.74
C LEU A 547 3.60 5.99 -37.00
N GLU A 548 2.65 6.26 -37.89
CA GLU A 548 2.41 5.51 -39.13
C GLU A 548 2.88 6.27 -40.39
N GLY A 549 3.57 7.40 -40.20
CA GLY A 549 4.00 8.34 -41.25
C GLY A 549 4.88 7.76 -42.37
N ASP A 550 5.35 6.52 -42.25
CA ASP A 550 6.17 5.82 -43.25
C ASP A 550 5.39 4.89 -44.20
N LYS A 551 4.06 4.74 -44.07
CA LYS A 551 3.25 3.84 -44.92
C LYS A 551 2.35 4.55 -45.92
N LYS A 552 2.84 5.62 -46.55
CA LYS A 552 2.21 6.19 -47.74
C LYS A 552 3.23 6.45 -48.85
N THR A 553 3.93 5.40 -49.24
CA THR A 553 4.25 5.17 -50.64
C THR A 553 3.73 3.78 -51.00
N GLU A 554 2.97 3.75 -52.10
CA GLU A 554 2.42 2.59 -52.80
C GLU A 554 1.03 2.05 -52.39
N ASN A 555 0.14 2.26 -53.37
CA ASN A 555 -1.08 1.52 -53.70
C ASN A 555 -2.38 1.93 -53.00
N GLY A 556 -3.13 2.76 -53.74
CA GLY A 556 -4.58 2.77 -53.65
C GLY A 556 -5.15 1.43 -54.09
N ALA A 557 -5.90 0.79 -53.18
CA ALA A 557 -7.13 0.02 -53.44
C ALA A 557 -7.46 -0.79 -52.18
N LYS A 558 -8.37 -0.26 -51.36
CA LYS A 558 -9.51 -0.98 -50.75
C LYS A 558 -10.31 -0.01 -49.88
N GLN A 559 -11.24 0.65 -50.54
CA GLN A 559 -12.49 1.09 -49.92
C GLN A 559 -13.27 -0.17 -49.54
N ALA A 560 -13.40 -0.45 -48.24
CA ALA A 560 -14.48 -1.22 -47.62
C ALA A 560 -14.18 -1.34 -46.12
N GLU A 561 -14.45 -0.28 -45.35
CA GLU A 561 -14.68 -0.29 -43.89
C GLU A 561 -14.91 1.13 -43.31
N GLU A 562 -14.69 2.19 -44.08
CA GLU A 562 -14.82 3.59 -43.62
C GLU A 562 -16.20 4.26 -43.83
N GLU A 563 -17.25 3.52 -44.18
CA GLU A 563 -18.57 4.11 -44.45
C GLU A 563 -19.52 4.15 -43.23
N GLU A 564 -19.16 3.52 -42.10
CA GLU A 564 -20.00 3.54 -40.88
C GLU A 564 -19.73 4.76 -39.97
N CYS A 565 -18.55 5.40 -40.10
CA CYS A 565 -18.20 6.60 -39.32
C CYS A 565 -18.71 7.92 -39.94
N ARG A 566 -19.16 7.90 -41.20
CA ARG A 566 -19.62 9.10 -41.93
C ARG A 566 -21.07 9.52 -41.68
N ARG A 567 -21.86 8.74 -40.96
CA ARG A 567 -23.29 9.05 -40.71
C ARG A 567 -23.61 9.72 -39.36
N LYS A 568 -22.64 9.97 -38.47
CA LYS A 568 -22.91 10.55 -37.13
C LYS A 568 -22.24 11.87 -36.79
N PHE A 569 -21.58 12.56 -37.73
CA PHE A 569 -21.00 13.87 -37.47
C PHE A 569 -21.29 14.84 -38.62
N ILE A 570 -22.39 15.58 -38.50
CA ILE A 570 -22.58 16.86 -39.19
C ILE A 570 -22.14 17.94 -38.17
N PRO A 571 -21.04 18.68 -38.38
CA PRO A 571 -20.80 19.89 -37.60
C PRO A 571 -21.74 21.02 -38.11
N PRO A 572 -22.35 21.83 -37.24
CA PRO A 572 -23.17 22.95 -37.68
C PRO A 572 -22.30 24.02 -38.38
N PRO A 573 -22.81 24.68 -39.44
CA PRO A 573 -22.07 25.67 -40.21
C PRO A 573 -22.13 27.05 -39.54
N SER A 574 -21.02 27.57 -39.02
CA SER A 574 -20.81 29.04 -38.92
C SER A 574 -19.39 29.54 -38.57
N TRP A 575 -18.44 28.70 -38.16
CA TRP A 575 -17.18 29.21 -37.57
C TRP A 575 -16.04 29.60 -38.54
N LEU A 576 -16.25 29.55 -39.86
CA LEU A 576 -15.23 29.95 -40.85
C LEU A 576 -15.26 31.43 -41.27
N LYS A 577 -16.16 32.26 -40.73
CA LYS A 577 -16.30 33.67 -41.16
C LYS A 577 -15.65 34.75 -40.29
N LEU A 578 -15.06 34.42 -39.13
CA LEU A 578 -14.51 35.45 -38.23
C LEU A 578 -12.97 35.46 -38.08
N TYR A 579 -12.24 34.58 -38.76
CA TYR A 579 -10.76 34.51 -38.63
C TYR A 579 -9.96 35.10 -39.81
N ARG A 580 -10.59 35.88 -40.70
CA ARG A 580 -9.93 36.54 -41.85
C ARG A 580 -10.11 38.06 -41.92
N GLN A 581 -10.29 38.75 -40.78
CA GLN A 581 -10.39 40.22 -40.78
C GLN A 581 -9.53 40.95 -39.73
N ASN A 582 -8.51 40.32 -39.15
CA ASN A 582 -7.49 41.04 -38.36
C ASN A 582 -6.10 40.43 -38.50
N ASN A 583 -5.62 40.34 -39.74
CA ASN A 583 -4.20 40.44 -40.13
C ASN A 583 -4.11 40.88 -41.58
#